data_AF-R7QYD2-F1
#
_entry.id   AF-R7QYD2-F1
#
_cell.length_a   1.000
_cell.length_b   1.000
_cell.length_c   1.000
_cell.angle_alpha   90.00
_cell.angle_beta   90.00
_cell.angle_gamma   90.00
#
_symmetry.space_group_name_H-M   'P 1'
#
loop_
_entity.id
_entity.type
_entity.pdbx_description
1 polymer ?
#
loop_
_entity_poly.entity_id
_entity_poly.type
_entity_poly.pdbx_seq_one_letter_code
_entity_poly.pdbx_strand_id
1 'polypeptide(L)'
;MGQYQSAADFEKFFHTNYIPLTYEDVKSDFETFYKEQNGKIFHEDYEKAAQISRDDFRENLSKTALFTFQDTLTELFYEKNPAIYEEAFAIFEENGGTKSEITKIFDDTYQSLYEEFLNQFFDEVIAAAI
;
A
#
# COMPACT_ATOMS: atom_id res chain seq x y z
N MET A 1 -23.78 8.94 -2.05
CA MET A 1 -24.18 7.62 -2.54
C MET A 1 -23.14 7.24 -3.58
N GLY A 2 -22.48 6.08 -3.50
CA GLY A 2 -21.46 5.68 -4.46
C GLY A 2 -22.06 5.65 -5.86
N GLN A 3 -21.35 6.18 -6.86
CA GLN A 3 -21.93 6.35 -8.19
C GLN A 3 -22.18 5.00 -8.90
N TYR A 4 -21.42 3.97 -8.52
CA TYR A 4 -21.38 2.68 -9.21
C TYR A 4 -22.14 1.59 -8.47
N GLN A 5 -23.06 0.92 -9.16
CA GLN A 5 -23.87 -0.19 -8.63
C GLN A 5 -23.43 -1.56 -9.16
N SER A 6 -22.46 -1.60 -10.08
CA SER A 6 -21.92 -2.83 -10.66
C SER A 6 -20.39 -2.77 -10.72
N ALA A 7 -19.74 -3.92 -10.52
CA ALA A 7 -18.29 -4.04 -10.62
C ALA A 7 -17.78 -3.65 -12.02
N ALA A 8 -18.48 -4.06 -13.08
CA ALA A 8 -18.09 -3.76 -14.45
C ALA A 8 -18.09 -2.25 -14.76
N ASP A 9 -19.05 -1.50 -14.22
CA ASP A 9 -19.10 -0.04 -14.42
C ASP A 9 -17.97 0.65 -13.64
N PHE A 10 -17.72 0.23 -12.41
CA PHE A 10 -16.61 0.73 -11.60
C PHE A 10 -15.25 0.39 -12.23
N GLU A 11 -15.05 -0.83 -12.72
CA GLU A 11 -13.84 -1.25 -13.42
C GLU A 11 -13.58 -0.42 -14.68
N LYS A 12 -14.62 -0.13 -15.45
CA LYS A 12 -14.49 0.74 -16.64
C LYS A 12 -14.09 2.16 -16.25
N PHE A 13 -14.69 2.70 -15.19
CA PHE A 13 -14.31 3.99 -14.63
C PHE A 13 -12.85 3.97 -14.14
N PHE A 14 -12.46 2.94 -13.41
CA PHE A 14 -11.11 2.73 -12.90
C PHE A 14 -10.10 2.76 -14.05
N HIS A 15 -10.24 1.91 -15.07
CA HIS A 15 -9.31 1.87 -16.21
C HIS A 15 -9.24 3.19 -17.00
N THR A 16 -10.31 3.99 -16.99
CA THR A 16 -10.34 5.27 -17.72
C THR A 16 -9.61 6.38 -16.96
N ASN A 17 -9.66 6.35 -15.63
CA ASN A 17 -9.20 7.46 -14.79
C ASN A 17 -7.93 7.13 -13.99
N TYR A 18 -7.53 5.86 -13.95
CA TYR A 18 -6.39 5.41 -13.15
C TYR A 18 -5.08 5.94 -13.73
N ILE A 19 -4.37 6.69 -12.90
CA ILE A 19 -3.00 7.14 -13.10
C ILE A 19 -2.10 6.16 -12.34
N PRO A 20 -1.20 5.42 -13.03
CA PRO A 20 -0.29 4.48 -12.39
C PRO A 20 0.62 5.14 -11.35
N LEU A 21 0.82 4.43 -10.24
CA LEU A 21 1.81 4.75 -9.22
C LEU A 21 3.05 3.90 -9.45
N THR A 22 4.22 4.41 -9.07
CA THR A 22 5.50 3.68 -9.12
C THR A 22 6.22 3.75 -7.78
N TYR A 23 7.13 2.82 -7.53
CA TYR A 23 7.91 2.82 -6.29
C TYR A 23 8.70 4.13 -6.09
N GLU A 24 9.21 4.72 -7.17
CA GLU A 24 9.93 6.01 -7.13
C GLU A 24 9.09 7.14 -6.52
N ASP A 25 7.76 7.05 -6.56
CA ASP A 25 6.87 8.03 -5.94
C ASP A 25 6.85 7.93 -4.40
N VAL A 26 7.03 6.73 -3.81
CA VAL A 26 7.03 6.52 -2.34
C VAL A 26 8.44 6.32 -1.77
N LYS A 27 9.44 6.12 -2.63
CA LYS A 27 10.80 5.75 -2.26
C LYS A 27 11.42 6.70 -1.25
N SER A 28 11.29 8.01 -1.50
CA SER A 28 11.86 9.03 -0.61
C SER A 28 11.28 8.94 0.81
N ASP A 29 9.98 8.74 0.93
CA ASP A 29 9.30 8.67 2.24
C ASP A 29 9.64 7.36 2.96
N PHE A 30 9.65 6.24 2.25
CA PHE A 30 10.02 4.93 2.79
C PHE A 30 11.47 4.94 3.31
N GLU A 31 12.40 5.46 2.53
CA GLU A 31 13.81 5.60 2.94
C GLU A 31 13.98 6.56 4.12
N THR A 32 13.25 7.67 4.13
CA THR A 32 13.32 8.66 5.22
C THR A 32 12.84 8.03 6.52
N PHE A 33 11.68 7.38 6.49
CA PHE A 33 11.16 6.64 7.65
C PHE A 33 12.15 5.56 8.12
N TYR A 34 12.72 4.78 7.21
CA TYR A 34 13.72 3.76 7.56
C TYR A 34 14.94 4.35 8.27
N LYS A 35 15.45 5.48 7.78
CA LYS A 35 16.57 6.21 8.39
C LYS A 35 16.19 6.75 9.77
N GLU A 36 15.00 7.33 9.93
CA GLU A 36 14.49 7.84 11.21
C GLU A 36 14.31 6.73 12.26
N GLN A 37 13.93 5.53 11.84
CA GLN A 37 13.86 4.36 12.72
C GLN A 37 15.23 3.69 12.94
N ASN A 38 16.34 4.22 12.40
CA ASN A 38 17.66 3.58 12.43
C ASN A 38 17.62 2.12 11.91
N GLY A 39 16.81 1.86 10.89
CA GLY A 39 16.58 0.53 10.34
C GLY A 39 15.73 -0.41 11.19
N LYS A 40 15.22 0.05 12.35
CA LYS A 40 14.43 -0.75 13.27
C LYS A 40 12.94 -0.75 12.94
N ILE A 41 12.61 -1.34 11.79
CA ILE A 41 11.24 -1.35 11.27
C ILE A 41 10.52 -2.68 11.52
N PHE A 42 11.19 -3.70 12.05
CA PHE A 42 10.63 -5.03 12.27
C PHE A 42 10.24 -5.28 13.73
N HIS A 43 9.58 -6.40 14.00
CA HIS A 43 9.42 -6.91 15.35
C HIS A 43 10.79 -7.22 15.98
N GLU A 44 10.97 -6.88 17.25
CA GLU A 44 12.28 -7.01 17.93
C GLU A 44 12.86 -8.43 17.85
N ASP A 45 12.02 -9.46 17.94
CA ASP A 45 12.48 -10.85 17.91
C ASP A 45 13.00 -11.26 16.52
N TYR A 46 12.42 -10.70 15.47
CA TYR A 46 12.88 -10.91 14.09
C TYR A 46 14.22 -10.19 13.83
N GLU A 47 14.38 -8.96 14.35
CA GLU A 47 15.66 -8.23 14.28
C GLU A 47 16.77 -8.95 15.05
N LYS A 48 16.47 -9.46 16.25
CA LYS A 48 17.43 -10.22 17.07
C LYS A 48 17.85 -11.53 16.42
N ALA A 49 16.96 -12.16 15.64
CA ALA A 49 17.29 -13.37 14.91
C ALA A 49 18.29 -13.12 13.77
N ALA A 50 18.39 -11.88 13.26
CA ALA A 50 19.25 -11.47 12.16
C ALA A 50 19.12 -12.34 10.88
N GLN A 51 17.94 -12.95 10.70
CA GLN A 51 17.58 -13.76 9.53
C GLN A 51 16.51 -13.04 8.71
N ILE A 52 16.75 -11.76 8.43
CA ILE A 52 15.83 -10.95 7.63
C ILE A 52 15.86 -11.48 6.19
N SER A 53 14.71 -11.93 5.68
CA SER A 53 14.59 -12.53 4.36
C SER A 53 13.49 -11.87 3.54
N ARG A 54 13.67 -11.85 2.23
CA ARG A 54 12.70 -11.28 1.30
C ARG A 54 11.34 -11.99 1.31
N ASP A 55 11.31 -13.25 1.73
CA ASP A 55 10.10 -14.06 1.68
C ASP A 55 9.16 -13.77 2.86
N ASP A 56 9.71 -13.42 4.03
CA ASP A 56 8.97 -13.27 5.29
C ASP A 56 9.05 -11.88 5.94
N PHE A 57 9.87 -10.94 5.43
CA PHE A 57 10.03 -9.62 6.04
C PHE A 57 8.70 -8.86 6.21
N ARG A 58 7.79 -8.97 5.24
CA ARG A 58 6.50 -8.26 5.23
C ARG A 58 5.62 -8.65 6.42
N GLU A 59 5.66 -9.92 6.80
CA GLU A 59 4.90 -10.45 7.95
C GLU A 59 5.54 -10.05 9.29
N ASN A 60 6.81 -9.65 9.27
CA ASN A 60 7.59 -9.30 10.45
C ASN A 60 7.75 -7.79 10.65
N LEU A 61 7.12 -6.96 9.81
CA LEU A 61 7.11 -5.51 9.98
C LEU A 61 6.43 -5.12 11.30
N SER A 62 7.01 -4.16 12.00
CA SER A 62 6.41 -3.57 13.19
C SER A 62 5.07 -2.90 12.84
N LYS A 63 4.18 -2.78 13.83
CA LYS A 63 2.89 -2.08 13.63
C LYS A 63 3.08 -0.64 13.16
N THR A 64 4.10 0.04 13.67
CA THR A 64 4.45 1.40 13.25
C THR A 64 4.85 1.42 11.79
N ALA A 65 5.76 0.53 11.36
CA ALA A 65 6.19 0.46 9.96
C ALA A 65 5.04 0.12 9.02
N LEU A 66 4.21 -0.88 9.37
CA LEU A 66 3.02 -1.24 8.61
C LEU A 66 2.08 -0.05 8.42
N PHE A 67 1.76 0.65 9.52
CA PHE A 67 0.88 1.81 9.47
C PHE A 67 1.48 2.92 8.59
N THR A 68 2.75 3.28 8.80
CA THR A 68 3.40 4.33 8.03
C THR A 68 3.47 4.02 6.54
N PHE A 69 3.86 2.80 6.14
CA PHE A 69 3.94 2.45 4.73
C PHE A 69 2.56 2.42 4.04
N GLN A 70 1.53 1.95 4.75
CA GLN A 70 0.16 1.98 4.24
C GLN A 70 -0.37 3.41 4.13
N ASP A 71 -0.08 4.26 5.11
CA ASP A 71 -0.50 5.67 5.13
C ASP A 71 0.13 6.43 3.97
N THR A 72 1.46 6.32 3.79
CA THR A 72 2.17 6.93 2.66
C THR A 72 1.61 6.49 1.31
N LEU A 73 1.35 5.18 1.10
CA LEU A 73 0.75 4.71 -0.14
C LEU A 73 -0.68 5.23 -0.32
N THR A 74 -1.47 5.28 0.76
CA THR A 74 -2.86 5.77 0.73
C THR A 74 -2.90 7.25 0.37
N GLU A 75 -2.07 8.08 1.00
CA GLU A 75 -1.95 9.51 0.71
C GLU A 75 -1.55 9.74 -0.75
N LEU A 76 -0.53 9.03 -1.24
CA LEU A 76 -0.10 9.14 -2.64
C LEU A 76 -1.19 8.67 -3.62
N PHE A 77 -1.87 7.57 -3.30
CA PHE A 77 -2.97 7.07 -4.14
C PHE A 77 -4.08 8.10 -4.21
N TYR A 78 -4.46 8.70 -3.07
CA TYR A 78 -5.46 9.75 -3.02
C TYR A 78 -5.02 11.01 -3.76
N GLU A 79 -3.75 11.42 -3.66
CA GLU A 79 -3.21 12.60 -4.37
C GLU A 79 -3.31 12.43 -5.89
N LYS A 80 -2.88 11.26 -6.41
CA LYS A 80 -2.88 11.01 -7.86
C LYS A 80 -4.23 10.57 -8.40
N ASN A 81 -5.01 9.84 -7.61
CA ASN A 81 -6.27 9.22 -8.03
C ASN A 81 -7.43 9.56 -7.07
N PRO A 82 -7.69 10.85 -6.78
CA PRO A 82 -8.67 11.25 -5.77
C PRO A 82 -10.07 10.75 -6.10
N ALA A 83 -10.50 10.86 -7.36
CA ALA A 83 -11.82 10.42 -7.79
C ALA A 83 -12.03 8.91 -7.65
N ILE A 84 -11.01 8.09 -7.89
CA ILE A 84 -11.10 6.63 -7.72
C ILE A 84 -11.21 6.29 -6.23
N TYR A 85 -10.37 6.93 -5.41
CA TYR A 85 -10.36 6.70 -3.98
C TYR A 85 -11.69 7.13 -3.34
N GLU A 86 -12.20 8.31 -3.67
CA GLU A 86 -13.48 8.83 -3.15
C GLU A 86 -14.66 7.92 -3.52
N GLU A 87 -14.73 7.46 -4.77
CA GLU A 87 -15.80 6.54 -5.21
C GLU A 87 -15.68 5.17 -4.53
N ALA A 88 -14.47 4.62 -4.43
CA ALA A 88 -14.25 3.36 -3.71
C ALA A 88 -14.63 3.49 -2.23
N PHE A 89 -14.26 4.60 -1.59
CA PHE A 89 -14.56 4.87 -0.19
C PHE A 89 -16.07 5.06 0.04
N ALA A 90 -16.75 5.79 -0.85
CA ALA A 90 -18.20 5.95 -0.79
C ALA A 90 -18.93 4.61 -0.84
N ILE A 91 -18.50 3.69 -1.73
CA ILE A 91 -19.08 2.34 -1.82
C ILE A 91 -18.76 1.52 -0.57
N PHE A 92 -17.55 1.64 -0.03
CA PHE A 92 -17.15 0.98 1.21
C PHE A 92 -18.00 1.43 2.41
N GLU A 93 -18.25 2.74 2.55
CA GLU A 93 -19.12 3.30 3.59
C GLU A 93 -20.56 2.81 3.45
N GLU A 94 -21.09 2.80 2.22
CA GLU A 94 -22.43 2.27 1.93
C GLU A 94 -22.56 0.79 2.24
N ASN A 95 -21.49 0.04 2.05
CA ASN A 95 -21.41 -1.38 2.39
C ASN A 95 -21.10 -1.62 3.88
N GLY A 96 -21.35 -0.63 4.74
CA GLY A 96 -21.20 -0.74 6.19
C GLY A 96 -19.75 -0.85 6.66
N GLY A 97 -18.81 -0.30 5.90
CA GLY A 97 -17.38 -0.41 6.18
C GLY A 97 -16.82 -1.79 5.88
N THR A 98 -17.38 -2.49 4.88
CA THR A 98 -16.89 -3.79 4.43
C THR A 98 -16.53 -3.74 2.95
N LYS A 99 -15.49 -4.50 2.57
CA LYS A 99 -15.07 -4.60 1.17
C LYS A 99 -16.21 -5.10 0.29
N SER A 100 -16.34 -4.53 -0.90
CA SER A 100 -17.39 -4.85 -1.86
C SER A 100 -16.78 -5.46 -3.12
N GLU A 101 -17.49 -6.40 -3.73
CA GLU A 101 -17.10 -6.92 -5.05
C GLU A 101 -17.08 -5.81 -6.13
N ILE A 102 -17.81 -4.70 -5.92
CA ILE A 102 -17.82 -3.57 -6.84
C ILE A 102 -16.45 -2.89 -6.91
N THR A 103 -15.77 -2.74 -5.77
CA THR A 103 -14.48 -2.05 -5.66
C THR A 103 -13.29 -3.01 -5.74
N LYS A 104 -13.53 -4.28 -6.09
CA LYS A 104 -12.52 -5.33 -6.07
C LYS A 104 -11.25 -4.96 -6.87
N ILE A 105 -11.41 -4.34 -8.03
CA ILE A 105 -10.25 -3.90 -8.83
C ILE A 105 -9.39 -2.85 -8.10
N PHE A 106 -10.01 -1.95 -7.35
CA PHE A 106 -9.28 -0.97 -6.54
C PHE A 106 -8.54 -1.68 -5.39
N ASP A 107 -9.22 -2.57 -4.66
CA ASP A 107 -8.63 -3.36 -3.58
C ASP A 107 -7.44 -4.20 -4.05
N ASP A 108 -7.59 -4.93 -5.16
CA ASP A 108 -6.57 -5.80 -5.73
C ASP A 108 -5.38 -4.97 -6.27
N THR A 109 -5.65 -3.82 -6.91
CA THR A 109 -4.60 -2.92 -7.40
C THR A 109 -3.82 -2.31 -6.24
N TYR A 110 -4.50 -1.81 -5.22
CA TYR A 110 -3.86 -1.21 -4.04
C TYR A 110 -2.97 -2.24 -3.33
N GLN A 111 -3.48 -3.45 -3.09
CA GLN A 111 -2.71 -4.51 -2.45
C GLN A 111 -1.49 -4.90 -3.29
N SER A 112 -1.64 -5.01 -4.60
CA SER A 112 -0.53 -5.35 -5.51
C SER A 112 0.57 -4.27 -5.49
N LEU A 113 0.19 -2.99 -5.53
CA LEU A 113 1.14 -1.87 -5.42
C LEU A 113 1.87 -1.88 -4.08
N TYR A 114 1.14 -2.07 -2.97
CA TYR A 114 1.72 -2.14 -1.65
C TYR A 114 2.78 -3.24 -1.54
N GLU A 115 2.45 -4.44 -2.03
CA GLU A 115 3.38 -5.55 -2.04
C GLU A 115 4.58 -5.32 -2.97
N GLU A 116 4.37 -4.76 -4.15
CA GLU A 116 5.43 -4.44 -5.10
C GLU A 116 6.39 -3.39 -4.53
N PHE A 117 5.87 -2.32 -3.93
CA PHE A 117 6.68 -1.25 -3.38
C PHE A 117 7.48 -1.70 -2.16
N LEU A 118 6.88 -2.51 -1.28
CA LEU A 118 7.62 -3.12 -0.17
C LEU A 118 8.73 -4.05 -0.66
N ASN A 119 8.46 -4.82 -1.71
CA ASN A 119 9.45 -5.72 -2.31
C ASN A 119 10.62 -4.94 -2.92
N GLN A 120 10.36 -3.87 -3.68
CA GLN A 120 11.41 -3.02 -4.24
C GLN A 120 12.19 -2.30 -3.13
N PHE A 121 11.49 -1.79 -2.11
CA PHE A 121 12.12 -1.21 -0.93
C PHE A 121 13.02 -2.20 -0.19
N PHE A 122 12.61 -3.46 -0.07
CA PHE A 122 13.46 -4.50 0.48
C PHE A 122 14.72 -4.67 -0.36
N ASP A 123 14.55 -4.87 -1.67
CA ASP A 123 15.64 -5.17 -2.59
C ASP A 123 16.66 -4.01 -2.70
N GLU A 124 16.20 -2.76 -2.65
CA GLU A 124 17.05 -1.57 -2.82
C GLU A 124 17.63 -1.03 -1.51
N VAL A 125 16.89 -1.11 -0.40
CA VAL A 125 17.25 -0.42 0.85
C VAL A 125 17.58 -1.39 1.96
N ILE A 126 16.70 -2.35 2.24
CA ILE A 126 16.87 -3.26 3.38
C ILE A 126 18.00 -4.25 3.10
N ALA A 127 17.99 -4.90 1.93
CA ALA A 127 19.00 -5.88 1.52
C ALA A 127 20.40 -5.27 1.39
N ALA A 128 20.49 -3.97 1.10
CA ALA A 128 21.76 -3.24 1.05
C ALA A 128 22.30 -2.87 2.45
N ALA A 129 21.46 -2.93 3.49
CA ALA A 129 21.77 -2.50 4.85
C ALA A 129 22.05 -3.67 5.84
N ILE A 130 21.71 -4.91 5.47
CA ILE A 130 21.94 -6.13 6.25
C ILE A 130 23.18 -6.89 5.78
#